data_AF-A0A645EB45-F1
#
_entry.id   AF-A0A645EB45-F1
#
_cell.length_a   1.000
_cell.length_b   1.000
_cell.length_c   1.000
_cell.angle_alpha   90.00
_cell.angle_beta   90.00
_cell.angle_gamma   90.00
#
_symmetry.space_group_name_H-M   'P 1'
#
loop_
_entity.id
_entity.type
_entity.pdbx_description
1 polymer ?
#
loop_
_entity_poly.entity_id
_entity_poly.type
_entity_poly.pdbx_seq_one_letter_code
_entity_poly.pdbx_strand_id
1 'polypeptide(L)'
;MALVDFNNDCVGTSLAVARALGSKLFAVRLDTSDTVVDVSILPYMGNFKPTGVNPQLVRNVRQALNAEGFTHVKIMVSGGFTPERIKEFESLNVPVDVYAVGSSIFNNNINFTADVVMVDEKPCAKIGRNYRPNPRLELV
;
A
#
# COMPACT_ATOMS: atom_id res chain seq x y z
N MET A 1 -5.80 -15.76 2.27
CA MET A 1 -5.78 -14.46 2.96
C MET A 1 -7.21 -14.02 3.20
N ALA A 2 -7.51 -13.30 4.28
CA ALA A 2 -8.85 -12.79 4.59
C ALA A 2 -8.84 -11.28 4.82
N LEU A 3 -9.85 -10.57 4.30
CA LEU A 3 -10.13 -9.17 4.61
C LEU A 3 -10.91 -9.11 5.93
N VAL A 4 -10.51 -8.25 6.88
CA VAL A 4 -10.98 -8.34 8.28
C VAL A 4 -11.59 -7.05 8.84
N ASP A 5 -11.71 -5.99 8.03
CA ASP A 5 -12.18 -4.67 8.45
C ASP A 5 -13.69 -4.44 8.23
N PHE A 6 -14.41 -5.39 7.63
CA PHE A 6 -15.82 -5.26 7.27
C PHE A 6 -16.74 -4.88 8.44
N ASN A 7 -16.52 -5.47 9.63
CA ASN A 7 -17.34 -5.23 10.83
C ASN A 7 -16.80 -4.09 11.71
N ASN A 8 -15.81 -3.32 11.24
CA ASN A 8 -15.10 -2.30 12.02
C ASN A 8 -14.42 -2.85 13.30
N ASP A 9 -14.13 -4.14 13.33
CA ASP A 9 -13.39 -4.81 14.40
C ASP A 9 -12.36 -5.77 13.76
N CYS A 10 -11.23 -5.19 13.37
CA CYS A 10 -10.13 -5.93 12.76
C CYS A 10 -9.55 -6.97 13.72
N VAL A 11 -9.50 -6.67 15.02
CA VAL A 11 -8.95 -7.57 16.03
C VAL A 11 -9.85 -8.80 16.18
N GLY A 12 -11.14 -8.60 16.47
CA GLY A 12 -12.10 -9.68 16.64
C GLY A 12 -12.25 -10.53 15.39
N THR A 13 -12.35 -9.89 14.21
CA THR A 13 -12.47 -10.60 12.94
C THR A 13 -11.20 -11.38 12.60
N SER A 14 -10.01 -10.84 12.87
CA SER A 14 -8.75 -11.57 12.67
C SER A 14 -8.67 -12.84 13.51
N LEU A 15 -9.04 -12.76 14.79
CA LEU A 15 -9.07 -13.91 15.69
C LEU A 15 -10.10 -14.96 15.25
N ALA A 16 -11.32 -14.52 14.88
CA ALA A 16 -12.36 -15.42 14.41
C ALA A 16 -11.92 -16.22 13.17
N VAL A 17 -11.31 -15.54 12.18
CA VAL A 17 -10.80 -16.19 10.98
C VAL A 17 -9.60 -17.08 11.27
N ALA A 18 -8.68 -16.65 12.15
CA ALA A 18 -7.52 -17.45 12.54
C ALA A 18 -7.92 -18.75 13.25
N ARG A 19 -8.91 -18.71 14.16
CA ARG A 19 -9.46 -19.90 14.81
C ARG A 19 -10.15 -20.83 13.82
N ALA A 20 -10.91 -20.28 12.86
CA ALA A 20 -11.66 -21.07 11.89
C ALA A 20 -10.75 -21.76 10.85
N LEU A 21 -9.69 -21.08 10.40
CA LEU A 21 -8.82 -21.57 9.32
C LEU A 21 -7.51 -22.19 9.82
N GLY A 22 -7.08 -21.88 11.04
CA GLY A 22 -5.86 -22.41 11.66
C GLY A 22 -4.63 -22.20 10.79
N SER A 23 -3.91 -23.30 10.50
CA SER A 23 -2.70 -23.28 9.67
C SER A 23 -2.96 -22.95 8.19
N LYS A 24 -4.21 -23.02 7.72
CA LYS A 24 -4.57 -22.66 6.33
C LYS A 24 -4.62 -21.13 6.13
N LEU A 25 -4.71 -20.34 7.21
CA LEU A 25 -4.69 -18.89 7.11
C LEU A 25 -3.26 -18.39 6.93
N PHE A 26 -2.94 -17.96 5.71
CA PHE A 26 -1.65 -17.33 5.42
C PHE A 26 -1.54 -15.91 6.00
N ALA A 27 -2.56 -15.08 5.80
CA ALA A 27 -2.52 -13.66 6.15
C ALA A 27 -3.92 -13.06 6.38
N VAL A 28 -3.98 -12.01 7.20
CA VAL A 28 -5.11 -11.07 7.28
C VAL A 28 -4.76 -9.77 6.57
N ARG A 29 -5.75 -9.11 5.95
CA ARG A 29 -5.60 -7.83 5.25
C ARG A 29 -6.41 -6.75 5.96
N LEU A 30 -5.72 -5.69 6.38
CA LEU A 30 -6.32 -4.47 6.92
C LEU A 30 -6.46 -3.45 5.78
N ASP A 31 -7.69 -3.01 5.51
CA ASP A 31 -8.02 -2.05 4.45
C ASP A 31 -8.95 -0.92 4.92
N THR A 32 -8.90 -0.62 6.23
CA THR A 32 -9.80 0.33 6.87
C THR A 32 -9.75 1.69 6.17
N SER A 33 -10.93 2.19 5.79
CA SER A 33 -11.08 3.50 5.15
C SER A 33 -10.48 4.63 5.99
N ASP A 34 -9.87 5.62 5.33
CA ASP A 34 -9.22 6.77 5.99
C ASP A 34 -10.18 7.71 6.74
N THR A 35 -11.49 7.45 6.65
CA THR A 35 -12.56 8.16 7.39
C THR A 35 -13.15 7.36 8.55
N VAL A 36 -12.70 6.13 8.77
CA VAL A 36 -13.26 5.20 9.77
C VAL A 36 -12.25 4.94 10.88
N VAL A 37 -12.73 4.88 12.13
CA VAL A 37 -11.95 4.48 13.31
C VAL A 37 -12.36 3.07 13.72
N ASP A 38 -11.41 2.13 13.67
CA ASP A 38 -11.60 0.76 14.15
C ASP A 38 -11.87 0.73 15.66
N VAL A 39 -12.75 -0.15 16.14
CA VAL A 39 -13.14 -0.19 17.55
C VAL A 39 -11.96 -0.43 18.50
N SER A 40 -10.91 -1.11 18.05
CA SER A 40 -9.70 -1.33 18.86
C SER A 40 -8.87 -0.06 19.09
N ILE A 41 -9.15 1.02 18.35
CA ILE A 41 -8.45 2.31 18.44
C ILE A 41 -9.10 3.26 19.45
N LEU A 42 -10.37 3.04 19.81
CA LEU A 42 -11.11 3.92 20.72
C LEU A 42 -10.34 4.27 22.02
N PRO A 43 -9.64 3.34 22.70
CA PRO A 43 -8.88 3.66 23.92
C PRO A 43 -7.67 4.59 23.71
N TYR A 44 -7.23 4.78 22.46
CA TYR A 44 -6.02 5.53 22.12
C TYR A 44 -6.31 6.85 21.40
N MET A 45 -7.59 7.22 21.27
CA MET A 45 -8.00 8.48 20.63
C MET A 45 -7.36 9.70 21.29
N GLY A 46 -7.07 10.73 20.49
CA GLY A 46 -6.44 11.97 20.94
C GLY A 46 -4.91 11.96 20.91
N ASN A 47 -4.26 10.80 20.73
CA ASN A 47 -2.80 10.68 20.73
C ASN A 47 -2.16 10.71 19.33
N PHE A 48 -2.93 10.39 18.29
CA PHE A 48 -2.49 10.31 16.89
C PHE A 48 -3.70 10.35 15.95
N LYS A 49 -3.49 10.33 14.62
CA LYS A 49 -4.57 10.21 13.63
C LYS A 49 -5.25 8.82 13.74
N PRO A 50 -6.48 8.71 14.25
CA PRO A 50 -7.06 7.41 14.62
C PRO A 50 -7.74 6.68 13.46
N THR A 51 -7.90 7.34 12.31
CA THR A 51 -8.64 6.79 11.18
C THR A 51 -7.77 5.95 10.25
N GLY A 52 -8.43 5.06 9.51
CA GLY A 52 -7.80 4.18 8.53
C GLY A 52 -6.78 3.21 9.11
N VAL A 53 -6.02 2.57 8.22
CA VAL A 53 -4.93 1.69 8.62
C VAL A 53 -3.79 2.51 9.21
N ASN A 54 -3.57 2.39 10.52
CA ASN A 54 -2.54 3.11 11.26
C ASN A 54 -1.64 2.15 12.06
N PRO A 55 -0.46 2.61 12.54
CA PRO A 55 0.47 1.78 13.29
C PRO A 55 -0.12 1.09 14.53
N GLN A 56 -1.02 1.76 15.26
CA GLN A 56 -1.62 1.19 16.47
C GLN A 56 -2.58 0.04 16.11
N LEU A 57 -3.36 0.18 15.03
CA LEU A 57 -4.27 -0.88 14.57
C LEU A 57 -3.52 -2.17 14.23
N VAL A 58 -2.41 -2.03 13.50
CA VAL A 58 -1.56 -3.17 13.13
C VAL A 58 -0.98 -3.84 14.38
N ARG A 59 -0.51 -3.04 15.36
CA ARG A 59 0.01 -3.58 16.63
C ARG A 59 -1.07 -4.30 17.44
N ASN A 60 -2.29 -3.75 17.52
CA ASN A 60 -3.42 -4.39 18.20
C ASN A 60 -3.71 -5.77 17.60
N VAL A 61 -3.83 -5.86 16.27
CA VAL A 61 -4.07 -7.12 15.56
C VAL A 61 -2.91 -8.10 15.78
N ARG A 62 -1.66 -7.63 15.67
CA ARG A 62 -0.49 -8.48 15.89
C ARG A 62 -0.44 -9.05 17.30
N GLN A 63 -0.68 -8.21 18.31
CA GLN A 63 -0.69 -8.61 19.72
C GLN A 63 -1.78 -9.63 19.99
N ALA A 64 -2.99 -9.41 19.48
CA ALA A 64 -4.11 -10.34 19.62
C ALA A 64 -3.82 -11.71 19.00
N LEU A 65 -3.34 -11.72 17.74
CA LEU A 65 -2.96 -12.97 17.07
C LEU A 65 -1.85 -13.72 17.84
N ASN A 66 -0.84 -12.98 18.34
CA ASN A 66 0.25 -13.57 19.11
C ASN A 66 -0.21 -14.15 20.45
N ALA A 67 -1.13 -13.47 21.14
CA ALA A 67 -1.67 -13.93 22.42
C ALA A 67 -2.39 -15.28 22.30
N GLU A 68 -2.90 -15.62 21.11
CA GLU A 68 -3.54 -16.91 20.82
C GLU A 68 -2.63 -17.89 20.05
N GLY A 69 -1.34 -17.57 19.90
CA GLY A 69 -0.38 -18.45 19.24
C GLY A 69 -0.44 -18.45 17.72
N PHE A 70 -1.20 -17.55 17.09
CA PHE A 70 -1.28 -17.38 15.63
C PHE A 70 -0.12 -16.54 15.07
N THR A 71 1.11 -16.81 15.53
CA THR A 71 2.32 -16.07 15.13
C THR A 71 2.69 -16.29 13.65
N HIS A 72 2.19 -17.36 13.02
CA HIS A 72 2.39 -17.66 11.61
C HIS A 72 1.53 -16.79 10.67
N VAL A 73 0.41 -16.25 11.16
CA VAL A 73 -0.51 -15.46 10.34
C VAL A 73 0.11 -14.12 10.02
N LYS A 74 0.34 -13.82 8.74
CA LYS A 74 0.94 -12.59 8.27
C LYS A 74 -0.04 -11.41 8.28
N ILE A 75 0.46 -10.18 8.36
CA ILE A 75 -0.35 -8.95 8.28
C ILE A 75 -0.05 -8.22 6.97
N MET A 76 -1.07 -8.12 6.13
CA MET A 76 -1.08 -7.26 4.95
C MET A 76 -1.82 -5.96 5.25
N VAL A 77 -1.29 -4.85 4.77
CA VAL A 77 -1.94 -3.52 4.86
C VAL A 77 -2.17 -2.95 3.46
N SER A 78 -3.30 -2.30 3.27
CA SER A 78 -3.66 -1.57 2.04
C SER A 78 -4.37 -0.26 2.38
N GLY A 79 -4.72 0.51 1.34
CA GLY A 79 -5.46 1.77 1.50
C GLY A 79 -4.55 2.99 1.62
N GLY A 80 -4.25 3.64 0.49
CA GLY A 80 -3.53 4.91 0.45
C GLY A 80 -2.08 4.85 0.94
N PHE A 81 -1.40 3.71 0.81
CA PHE A 81 0.03 3.63 1.09
C PHE A 81 0.84 4.31 -0.02
N THR A 82 1.79 5.16 0.39
CA THR A 82 2.79 5.82 -0.45
C THR A 82 4.19 5.45 0.05
N PRO A 83 5.27 5.74 -0.70
CA PRO A 83 6.65 5.51 -0.21
C PRO A 83 6.94 6.16 1.15
N GLU A 84 6.41 7.36 1.41
CA GLU A 84 6.60 8.09 2.66
C GLU A 84 5.90 7.37 3.82
N ARG A 85 4.66 6.92 3.61
CA ARG A 85 3.87 6.20 4.62
C ARG A 85 4.46 4.82 4.93
N ILE A 86 4.99 4.13 3.92
CA ILE A 86 5.75 2.88 4.11
C ILE A 86 7.00 3.16 4.96
N LYS A 87 7.77 4.19 4.62
CA LYS A 87 8.97 4.57 5.37
C LYS A 87 8.66 4.90 6.84
N GLU A 88 7.55 5.58 7.10
CA GLU A 88 7.07 5.82 8.47
C GLU A 88 6.81 4.52 9.22
N PHE A 89 6.04 3.59 8.63
CA PHE A 89 5.74 2.29 9.25
C PHE A 89 7.01 1.48 9.54
N GLU A 90 7.95 1.43 8.60
CA GLU A 90 9.24 0.76 8.77
C GLU A 90 10.07 1.42 9.88
N SER A 91 10.13 2.75 9.93
CA SER A 91 10.87 3.49 10.98
C SER A 91 10.33 3.25 12.38
N LEU A 92 9.03 2.98 12.48
CA LEU A 92 8.31 2.68 13.72
C LEU A 92 8.30 1.17 14.03
N ASN A 93 8.99 0.34 13.24
CA ASN A 93 9.01 -1.12 13.34
C ASN A 93 7.59 -1.71 13.49
N VAL A 94 6.64 -1.20 12.69
CA VAL A 94 5.27 -1.72 12.69
C VAL A 94 5.28 -3.14 12.13
N PRO A 95 4.61 -4.12 12.76
CA PRO A 95 4.67 -5.52 12.34
C PRO A 95 3.80 -5.79 11.12
N VAL A 96 4.17 -5.21 9.98
CA VAL A 96 3.58 -5.45 8.65
C VAL A 96 4.46 -6.43 7.90
N ASP A 97 3.85 -7.41 7.24
CA ASP A 97 4.56 -8.36 6.39
C ASP A 97 4.42 -8.00 4.89
N VAL A 98 3.32 -7.36 4.49
CA VAL A 98 3.05 -7.01 3.09
C VAL A 98 2.33 -5.67 2.96
N TYR A 99 2.86 -4.79 2.10
CA TYR A 99 2.19 -3.55 1.70
C TYR A 99 1.54 -3.73 0.32
N ALA A 100 0.21 -3.66 0.27
CA ALA A 100 -0.55 -3.66 -0.98
C ALA A 100 -0.77 -2.21 -1.44
N VAL A 101 0.05 -1.80 -2.42
CA VAL A 101 0.13 -0.43 -2.94
C VAL A 101 -0.61 -0.34 -4.28
N GLY A 102 -1.49 0.66 -4.41
CA GLY A 102 -2.33 0.86 -5.60
C GLY A 102 -2.09 2.21 -6.26
N SER A 103 -3.01 3.15 -6.02
CA SER A 103 -3.06 4.45 -6.71
C SER A 103 -1.74 5.22 -6.77
N SER A 104 -0.89 5.14 -5.74
CA SER A 104 0.41 5.83 -5.72
C SER A 104 1.38 5.36 -6.80
N ILE A 105 1.22 4.15 -7.34
CA ILE A 105 2.03 3.64 -8.45
C ILE A 105 1.56 4.25 -9.79
N PHE A 106 0.25 4.41 -9.95
CA PHE A 106 -0.38 4.78 -11.22
C PHE A 106 -0.61 6.28 -11.40
N ASN A 107 -0.38 7.09 -10.37
CA ASN A 107 -0.72 8.52 -10.40
C ASN A 107 0.28 9.41 -11.18
N ASN A 108 1.31 8.82 -11.80
CA ASN A 108 2.27 9.57 -12.59
C ASN A 108 1.83 9.67 -14.04
N ASN A 109 1.46 10.88 -14.46
CA ASN A 109 1.26 11.18 -15.87
C ASN A 109 2.62 11.49 -16.52
N ILE A 110 3.20 10.50 -17.22
CA ILE A 110 4.45 10.71 -17.97
C ILE A 110 4.09 11.30 -19.33
N ASN A 111 4.17 12.62 -19.43
CA ASN A 111 3.88 13.33 -20.67
C ASN A 111 5.04 13.18 -21.66
N PHE A 112 4.76 12.62 -22.82
CA PHE A 112 5.67 12.63 -23.96
C PHE A 112 5.17 13.60 -25.02
N THR A 113 6.10 14.20 -25.76
CA THR A 113 5.80 15.09 -26.89
C THR A 113 6.58 14.60 -28.08
N ALA A 114 5.91 14.43 -29.22
CA ALA A 114 6.54 14.16 -30.50
C ALA A 114 6.72 15.50 -31.22
N ASP A 115 7.96 15.83 -31.56
CA ASP A 115 8.30 17.02 -32.33
C ASP A 115 9.05 16.61 -33.58
N VAL A 116 8.83 17.36 -34.67
CA VAL A 116 9.70 17.25 -35.85
C VAL A 116 11.10 17.72 -35.45
N VAL A 117 12.09 16.85 -35.68
CA VAL A 117 13.51 17.10 -35.40
C VAL A 117 14.41 16.88 -36.63
N MET A 118 13.82 16.39 -37.73
CA MET A 118 14.49 16.12 -39.00
C MET A 118 13.46 16.16 -40.14
N VAL A 119 13.84 16.79 -41.25
CA VAL A 119 13.04 16.86 -42.49
C VAL A 119 13.97 16.55 -43.66
N ASP A 120 13.63 15.58 -44.50
CA ASP A 120 14.47 15.13 -45.62
C ASP A 120 15.93 14.90 -45.22
N GLU A 121 16.14 14.15 -44.13
CA GLU A 121 17.45 13.85 -43.52
C GLU A 121 18.24 15.06 -43.00
N LYS A 122 17.68 16.27 -43.05
CA LYS A 122 18.31 17.49 -42.57
C LYS A 122 17.82 17.83 -41.17
N PRO A 123 18.72 18.13 -40.21
CA PRO A 123 18.31 18.58 -38.88
C PRO A 123 17.43 19.83 -38.95
N CYS A 124 16.22 19.73 -38.41
CA CYS A 124 15.25 20.82 -38.35
C CYS A 124 14.36 20.63 -37.13
N ALA A 125 14.46 21.52 -36.14
CA ALA A 125 13.74 21.39 -34.88
C ALA A 125 13.38 22.77 -34.32
N LYS A 126 12.29 22.84 -33.55
CA LYS A 126 12.00 24.01 -32.72
C LYS A 126 13.08 24.16 -31.63
N ILE A 127 13.27 25.40 -31.16
CA ILE A 127 14.26 25.69 -30.10
C ILE A 127 14.04 24.76 -28.89
N GLY A 128 15.15 24.21 -28.38
CA GLY A 128 15.15 23.29 -27.24
C GLY A 128 14.86 21.83 -27.59
N ARG A 129 14.63 21.49 -28.87
CA ARG A 129 14.50 20.11 -29.36
C ARG A 129 15.64 19.77 -30.30
N ASN A 130 16.06 18.51 -30.29
CA ASN A 130 17.09 17.99 -31.17
C ASN A 130 16.85 16.50 -31.44
N TYR A 131 17.37 16.01 -32.56
CA TYR A 131 17.34 14.60 -32.87
C TYR A 131 18.13 13.81 -31.81
N ARG A 132 17.49 12.81 -31.22
CA ARG A 132 18.10 11.89 -30.23
C ARG A 132 17.98 10.47 -30.78
N PRO A 133 19.08 9.86 -31.26
CA PRO A 133 19.01 8.51 -31.79
C PRO A 133 18.61 7.54 -30.68
N ASN A 134 17.61 6.71 -30.96
CA ASN A 134 17.19 5.63 -30.08
C ASN A 134 17.47 4.29 -30.79
N PRO A 135 18.52 3.54 -30.39
CA PRO A 135 18.86 2.28 -31.04
C PRO A 135 17.79 1.19 -30.90
N ARG A 136 16.79 1.38 -30.01
CA ARG A 136 15.65 0.47 -29.82
C ARG A 136 14.42 0.86 -30.66
N LEU A 137 14.49 1.96 -31.41
CA LEU A 137 13.38 2.41 -32.24
C LEU A 137 13.42 1.66 -33.57
N GLU A 138 12.43 0.80 -33.79
CA GLU A 138 12.24 0.05 -35.02
C GLU A 138 10.88 0.41 -35.64
N LEU A 139 10.76 0.23 -36.95
CA LEU A 139 9.47 0.35 -37.63
C LEU A 139 8.64 -0.87 -37.24
N VAL A 140 7.45 -0.65 -36.66
CA VAL A 140 6.50 -1.72 -36.30
C VAL A 140 5.47 -1.92 -37.39
#